data_AF-A0A3D1KER1-F1
#
_entry.id   AF-A0A3D1KER1-F1
#
_cell.length_a   1.000
_cell.length_b   1.000
_cell.length_c   1.000
_cell.angle_alpha   90.00
_cell.angle_beta   90.00
_cell.angle_gamma   90.00
#
_symmetry.space_group_name_H-M   'P 1'
#
loop_
_entity.id
_entity.type
_entity.pdbx_description
1 polymer ?
#
loop_
_entity_poly.entity_id
_entity_poly.type
_entity_poly.pdbx_seq_one_letter_code
_entity_poly.pdbx_strand_id
1 'polypeptide(L)'
;MNKTRVGMPQRETVTCPMDAVAAWGHRFKGTKYISMAIVFAVGVILTQAAMAAGPGPVNLRTADNFTILAGAAITSGPGTINGDVGLSPTTASFIGVTDAQVNGTIYAVDAGGPAGAVVDPALLTVAKNDLTTAYNDAAARTPADMVDPGAGNIGGSNLSPGLYKFTSTAFITGADVTLTGGPDDVWIFQVGSDLQVGVGIKVVLAGGARAKNIFWQVGTSATLGTSSVFKGSIMADQSITMNASSSIEGRTLARIAAVTFSGADCSLPPNVITASASANGSITPSGTVSLAYHGNQIFTITPDVNCHVVDVLVDGSSVGAVTTHTFTDVTTDHTITATFAIDTFTLTYTAGPDGSIVGTSPQTVNHGASGALVTATPSANHHFVKWSDDVMTAARTDANVVADIAVTATFAIDTFTLTYTAGPDGSIGGTSPQTVNH
;
A
#
# COMPACT_ATOMS: atom_id res chain seq x y z
N MET A 1 68.03 3.58 21.35
CA MET A 1 69.27 4.36 21.13
C MET A 1 69.30 4.85 19.70
N ASN A 2 69.20 6.16 19.57
CA ASN A 2 69.63 7.05 18.49
C ASN A 2 70.53 6.48 17.36
N LYS A 3 70.16 6.70 16.09
CA LYS A 3 70.93 7.44 15.04
C LYS A 3 70.73 6.92 13.61
N THR A 4 69.91 7.67 12.89
CA THR A 4 70.11 8.27 11.55
C THR A 4 71.52 8.20 10.94
N ARG A 5 71.64 7.85 9.63
CA ARG A 5 72.00 8.76 8.51
C ARG A 5 72.66 8.07 7.29
N VAL A 6 72.14 8.45 6.11
CA VAL A 6 72.85 8.97 4.92
C VAL A 6 73.56 8.01 3.97
N GLY A 7 73.26 8.18 2.68
CA GLY A 7 74.31 8.30 1.65
C GLY A 7 74.10 7.50 0.36
N MET A 8 73.34 8.07 -0.59
CA MET A 8 73.57 7.81 -2.03
C MET A 8 74.84 8.57 -2.46
N PRO A 9 75.61 8.13 -3.48
CA PRO A 9 75.37 8.67 -4.83
C PRO A 9 75.71 7.74 -6.04
N GLN A 10 74.91 7.91 -7.10
CA GLN A 10 75.29 8.12 -8.52
C GLN A 10 76.01 7.01 -9.33
N ARG A 11 75.37 6.58 -10.42
CA ARG A 11 75.96 6.65 -11.77
C ARG A 11 74.89 6.70 -12.86
N GLU A 12 74.88 7.83 -13.55
CA GLU A 12 74.14 8.12 -14.77
C GLU A 12 74.71 7.36 -15.98
N THR A 13 73.87 7.06 -16.96
CA THR A 13 74.25 7.19 -18.37
C THR A 13 73.06 7.75 -19.16
N VAL A 14 73.20 9.05 -19.40
CA VAL A 14 72.55 9.95 -20.37
C VAL A 14 73.00 9.52 -21.79
N THR A 15 72.23 9.50 -22.90
CA THR A 15 71.65 10.56 -23.76
C THR A 15 70.97 9.82 -24.95
N CYS A 16 69.73 10.08 -25.41
CA CYS A 16 69.20 11.14 -26.31
C CYS A 16 69.90 11.22 -27.71
N PRO A 17 69.30 11.74 -28.82
CA PRO A 17 68.04 12.53 -28.97
C PRO A 17 67.21 12.25 -30.26
N MET A 18 66.02 12.88 -30.42
CA MET A 18 65.74 13.91 -31.46
C MET A 18 64.23 14.08 -31.76
N ASP A 19 63.77 15.31 -31.52
CA ASP A 19 62.58 15.93 -32.08
C ASP A 19 62.69 16.12 -33.61
N ALA A 20 61.56 16.06 -34.34
CA ALA A 20 60.98 17.18 -35.11
C ALA A 20 59.92 16.74 -36.16
N VAL A 21 58.68 17.16 -35.92
CA VAL A 21 57.72 17.87 -36.81
C VAL A 21 57.63 17.50 -38.31
N ALA A 22 56.45 17.05 -38.77
CA ALA A 22 55.56 17.77 -39.73
C ALA A 22 54.31 17.00 -40.20
N ALA A 23 53.23 17.78 -40.38
CA ALA A 23 51.82 17.49 -40.68
C ALA A 23 51.45 16.65 -41.92
N TRP A 24 50.33 15.93 -41.79
CA TRP A 24 49.14 15.81 -42.70
C TRP A 24 48.11 14.96 -41.89
N GLY A 25 46.81 15.20 -41.75
CA GLY A 25 45.86 16.07 -42.40
C GLY A 25 44.54 15.33 -42.63
N HIS A 26 43.74 15.01 -41.60
CA HIS A 26 42.33 14.64 -41.79
C HIS A 26 41.42 15.19 -40.68
N ARG A 27 40.58 16.14 -41.08
CA ARG A 27 39.49 16.72 -40.31
C ARG A 27 38.33 15.73 -40.27
N PHE A 28 37.95 15.24 -39.10
CA PHE A 28 36.61 14.71 -38.88
C PHE A 28 35.78 15.76 -38.12
N LYS A 29 34.89 16.44 -38.87
CA LYS A 29 33.74 17.15 -38.31
C LYS A 29 32.62 16.11 -38.19
N GLY A 30 32.13 15.87 -36.98
CA GLY A 30 31.00 14.98 -36.71
C GLY A 30 30.36 15.38 -35.39
N THR A 31 29.17 15.94 -35.49
CA THR A 31 28.41 16.67 -34.48
C THR A 31 28.06 15.79 -33.27
N LYS A 32 28.33 16.31 -32.07
CA LYS A 32 27.87 15.74 -30.80
C LYS A 32 26.34 15.88 -30.72
N TYR A 33 25.59 14.81 -30.95
CA TYR A 33 24.22 14.70 -30.48
C TYR A 33 24.26 13.95 -29.16
N ILE A 34 24.22 14.70 -28.06
CA ILE A 34 23.94 14.15 -26.74
C ILE A 34 22.45 13.84 -26.74
N SER A 35 22.11 12.57 -26.93
CA SER A 35 20.77 12.04 -26.67
C SER A 35 20.47 12.25 -25.19
N MET A 36 19.77 13.33 -24.86
CA MET A 36 19.29 13.58 -23.51
C MET A 36 18.08 12.66 -23.30
N ALA A 37 18.35 11.40 -22.96
CA ALA A 37 17.36 10.52 -22.38
C ALA A 37 16.92 11.18 -21.07
N ILE A 38 15.70 11.74 -21.05
CA ILE A 38 15.02 12.08 -19.80
C ILE A 38 14.72 10.74 -19.13
N VAL A 39 15.67 10.30 -18.30
CA VAL A 39 15.45 9.22 -17.36
C VAL A 39 14.46 9.78 -16.35
N PHE A 40 13.19 9.42 -16.47
CA PHE A 40 12.25 9.51 -15.37
C PHE A 40 12.80 8.59 -14.27
N ALA A 41 13.56 9.16 -13.35
CA ALA A 41 13.84 8.50 -12.09
C ALA A 41 12.52 8.47 -11.33
N VAL A 42 11.70 7.45 -11.58
CA VAL A 42 10.74 6.98 -10.60
C VAL A 42 11.60 6.58 -9.41
N GLY A 43 11.72 7.49 -8.45
CA GLY A 43 12.25 7.17 -7.14
C GLY A 43 11.33 6.12 -6.56
N VAL A 44 11.64 4.85 -6.77
CA VAL A 44 11.09 3.77 -5.98
C VAL A 44 11.66 4.03 -4.59
N ILE A 45 10.92 4.79 -3.79
CA ILE A 45 11.08 4.75 -2.34
C ILE A 45 10.69 3.34 -1.98
N LEU A 46 11.68 2.45 -1.95
CA LEU A 46 11.55 1.19 -1.22
C LEU A 46 11.41 1.62 0.24
N THR A 47 10.17 1.88 0.66
CA THR A 47 9.84 1.85 2.08
C THR A 47 10.19 0.43 2.50
N GLN A 48 11.34 0.26 3.15
CA GLN A 48 11.61 -0.97 3.88
C GLN A 48 10.46 -1.10 4.87
N ALA A 49 9.52 -2.00 4.59
CA ALA A 49 8.57 -2.43 5.59
C ALA A 49 9.42 -2.90 6.77
N ALA A 50 9.29 -2.22 7.92
CA ALA A 50 9.86 -2.73 9.14
C ALA A 50 9.33 -4.15 9.31
N MET A 51 10.23 -5.14 9.36
CA MET A 51 9.81 -6.52 9.61
C MET A 51 9.09 -6.56 10.95
N ALA A 52 7.88 -7.12 10.97
CA ALA A 52 7.12 -7.35 12.18
C ALA A 52 8.00 -8.03 13.24
N ALA A 53 8.04 -7.47 14.44
CA ALA A 53 8.80 -8.00 15.57
C ALA A 53 7.98 -9.06 16.33
N GLY A 54 8.71 -9.97 17.01
CA GLY A 54 8.12 -11.10 17.71
C GLY A 54 7.92 -12.33 16.82
N PRO A 55 7.23 -13.37 17.33
CA PRO A 55 6.94 -14.58 16.57
C PRO A 55 5.92 -14.31 15.45
N GLY A 56 5.82 -15.20 14.45
CA GLY A 56 4.72 -15.12 13.47
C GLY A 56 3.33 -15.21 14.16
N PRO A 57 2.28 -14.60 13.60
CA PRO A 57 0.94 -14.65 14.20
C PRO A 57 0.42 -16.09 14.31
N VAL A 58 -0.49 -16.33 15.26
CA VAL A 58 -1.18 -17.63 15.38
C VAL A 58 -2.38 -17.62 14.45
N ASN A 59 -2.47 -18.59 13.55
CA ASN A 59 -3.56 -18.66 12.58
C ASN A 59 -4.80 -19.33 13.19
N LEU A 60 -5.83 -18.52 13.49
CA LEU A 60 -7.10 -18.98 14.06
C LEU A 60 -8.06 -19.57 13.02
N ARG A 61 -7.82 -19.37 11.72
CA ARG A 61 -8.67 -19.83 10.61
C ARG A 61 -10.16 -19.56 10.88
N THR A 62 -11.04 -20.55 10.79
CA THR A 62 -12.48 -20.34 10.97
C THR A 62 -12.86 -19.91 12.40
N ALA A 63 -12.02 -20.18 13.40
CA ALA A 63 -12.24 -19.67 14.75
C ALA A 63 -11.99 -18.15 14.86
N ASP A 64 -11.35 -17.53 13.86
CA ASP A 64 -11.07 -16.09 13.84
C ASP A 64 -12.36 -15.24 13.77
N ASN A 65 -13.43 -15.81 13.21
CA ASN A 65 -14.72 -15.14 13.06
C ASN A 65 -15.52 -15.05 14.36
N PHE A 66 -15.12 -15.79 15.41
CA PHE A 66 -15.87 -15.90 16.65
C PHE A 66 -15.32 -14.99 17.75
N THR A 67 -16.20 -14.19 18.34
CA THR A 67 -15.94 -13.46 19.59
C THR A 67 -15.99 -14.41 20.79
N ILE A 68 -16.96 -15.33 20.77
CA ILE A 68 -17.13 -16.36 21.79
C ILE A 68 -17.25 -17.72 21.10
N LEU A 69 -16.36 -18.66 21.45
CA LEU A 69 -16.45 -20.05 21.02
C LEU A 69 -16.23 -20.96 22.23
N ALA A 70 -17.25 -21.74 22.62
CA ALA A 70 -17.21 -22.56 23.83
C ALA A 70 -17.39 -24.05 23.55
N GLY A 71 -16.97 -24.90 24.49
CA GLY A 71 -17.13 -26.37 24.40
C GLY A 71 -18.33 -26.91 25.18
N ALA A 72 -18.57 -26.37 26.38
CA ALA A 72 -19.55 -26.93 27.32
C ALA A 72 -20.81 -26.08 27.51
N ALA A 73 -20.66 -24.77 27.68
CA ALA A 73 -21.79 -23.86 27.83
C ALA A 73 -21.38 -22.42 27.55
N ILE A 74 -22.35 -21.57 27.24
CA ILE A 74 -22.18 -20.13 27.21
C ILE A 74 -23.20 -19.57 28.20
N THR A 75 -22.73 -19.06 29.33
CA THR A 75 -23.60 -18.39 30.30
C THR A 75 -23.35 -16.89 30.17
N SER A 76 -24.40 -16.09 30.04
CA SER A 76 -24.23 -14.63 30.02
C SER A 76 -25.11 -13.89 31.03
N GLY A 77 -24.54 -12.83 31.59
CA GLY A 77 -25.25 -11.74 32.25
C GLY A 77 -25.63 -10.64 31.26
N PRO A 78 -25.86 -9.40 31.72
CA PRO A 78 -26.06 -8.26 30.83
C PRO A 78 -24.77 -7.92 30.08
N GLY A 79 -24.87 -7.31 28.90
CA GLY A 79 -23.72 -6.85 28.10
C GLY A 79 -23.92 -7.06 26.60
N THR A 80 -23.01 -6.50 25.79
CA THR A 80 -23.04 -6.59 24.32
C THR A 80 -21.91 -7.45 23.80
N ILE A 81 -22.20 -8.29 22.82
CA ILE A 81 -21.23 -9.13 22.11
C ILE A 81 -21.23 -8.66 20.65
N ASN A 82 -20.10 -8.14 20.17
CA ASN A 82 -19.91 -7.72 18.79
C ASN A 82 -19.07 -8.78 18.05
N GLY A 83 -19.70 -9.51 17.13
CA GLY A 83 -19.16 -10.65 16.41
C GLY A 83 -19.83 -11.98 16.78
N ASP A 84 -19.41 -13.06 16.12
CA ASP A 84 -20.14 -14.33 16.16
C ASP A 84 -19.94 -15.10 17.47
N VAL A 85 -20.98 -15.87 17.82
CA VAL A 85 -21.02 -16.72 19.01
C VAL A 85 -21.24 -18.16 18.58
N GLY A 86 -20.48 -19.10 19.13
CA GLY A 86 -20.62 -20.51 18.79
C GLY A 86 -20.46 -21.44 20.00
N LEU A 87 -21.31 -22.46 20.07
CA LEU A 87 -21.18 -23.55 21.05
C LEU A 87 -21.14 -24.89 20.33
N SER A 88 -20.07 -25.66 20.54
CA SER A 88 -19.94 -27.02 20.02
C SER A 88 -18.91 -27.82 20.84
N PRO A 89 -19.13 -29.12 21.08
CA PRO A 89 -20.20 -29.96 20.50
C PRO A 89 -21.49 -30.02 21.34
N THR A 90 -21.54 -29.33 22.47
CA THR A 90 -22.69 -29.37 23.37
C THR A 90 -23.96 -28.82 22.71
N THR A 91 -25.11 -29.41 23.03
CA THR A 91 -26.43 -28.99 22.53
C THR A 91 -26.68 -27.51 22.77
N ALA A 92 -27.41 -26.88 21.85
CA ALA A 92 -27.59 -25.44 21.83
C ALA A 92 -28.44 -24.91 22.99
N SER A 93 -29.11 -25.77 23.76
CA SER A 93 -29.83 -25.39 24.98
C SER A 93 -28.93 -24.79 26.08
N PHE A 94 -27.61 -24.93 25.96
CA PHE A 94 -26.62 -24.32 26.86
C PHE A 94 -26.06 -23.00 26.32
N ILE A 95 -26.65 -22.43 25.26
CA ILE A 95 -26.37 -21.09 24.79
C ILE A 95 -27.28 -20.11 25.54
N GLY A 96 -26.71 -19.44 26.54
CA GLY A 96 -27.40 -18.51 27.44
C GLY A 96 -27.39 -17.05 27.01
N VAL A 97 -26.99 -16.74 25.77
CA VAL A 97 -27.07 -15.39 25.17
C VAL A 97 -28.41 -15.19 24.45
N THR A 98 -28.80 -13.94 24.25
CA THR A 98 -29.98 -13.58 23.45
C THR A 98 -29.58 -12.88 22.15
N ASP A 99 -30.45 -12.93 21.14
CA ASP A 99 -30.26 -12.24 19.85
C ASP A 99 -29.99 -10.74 20.03
N ALA A 100 -30.69 -10.09 20.95
CA ALA A 100 -30.50 -8.67 21.26
C ALA A 100 -29.13 -8.33 21.87
N GLN A 101 -28.43 -9.31 22.44
CA GLN A 101 -27.10 -9.12 23.02
C GLN A 101 -25.99 -9.32 21.99
N VAL A 102 -26.27 -9.97 20.86
CA VAL A 102 -25.27 -10.39 19.88
C VAL A 102 -25.43 -9.57 18.60
N ASN A 103 -24.49 -8.66 18.36
CA ASN A 103 -24.32 -7.98 17.09
C ASN A 103 -23.42 -8.84 16.18
N GLY A 104 -24.00 -9.93 15.67
CA GLY A 104 -23.34 -11.00 14.93
C GLY A 104 -24.28 -12.20 14.78
N THR A 105 -23.75 -13.36 14.39
CA THR A 105 -24.54 -14.59 14.26
C THR A 105 -24.31 -15.52 15.43
N ILE A 106 -25.38 -16.07 15.98
CA ILE A 106 -25.32 -17.15 16.98
C ILE A 106 -25.38 -18.48 16.23
N TYR A 107 -24.27 -19.23 16.23
CA TYR A 107 -24.19 -20.57 15.65
C TYR A 107 -24.43 -21.66 16.69
N ALA A 108 -25.26 -22.62 16.31
CA ALA A 108 -25.69 -23.73 17.14
C ALA A 108 -25.49 -25.08 16.42
N VAL A 109 -25.27 -26.14 17.19
CA VAL A 109 -25.18 -27.51 16.64
C VAL A 109 -26.54 -28.14 16.34
N ASP A 110 -27.61 -27.62 16.96
CA ASP A 110 -28.98 -28.11 16.83
C ASP A 110 -30.00 -26.97 17.02
N ALA A 111 -31.29 -27.29 16.84
CA ALA A 111 -32.39 -26.32 16.92
C ALA A 111 -32.79 -25.94 18.37
N GLY A 112 -32.06 -26.39 19.39
CA GLY A 112 -32.36 -26.11 20.81
C GLY A 112 -31.87 -24.75 21.32
N GLY A 113 -31.27 -23.93 20.45
CA GLY A 113 -30.66 -22.65 20.79
C GLY A 113 -31.66 -21.50 20.98
N PRO A 114 -31.15 -20.30 21.30
CA PRO A 114 -31.97 -19.09 21.38
C PRO A 114 -32.59 -18.75 20.02
N ALA A 115 -33.67 -17.95 20.05
CA ALA A 115 -34.28 -17.44 18.83
C ALA A 115 -33.25 -16.68 17.98
N GLY A 116 -33.30 -16.85 16.66
CA GLY A 116 -32.34 -16.25 15.73
C GLY A 116 -31.06 -17.07 15.51
N ALA A 117 -30.81 -18.11 16.31
CA ALA A 117 -29.64 -18.96 16.13
C ALA A 117 -29.66 -19.73 14.79
N VAL A 118 -28.51 -19.76 14.11
CA VAL A 118 -28.27 -20.49 12.88
C VAL A 118 -27.73 -21.88 13.23
N VAL A 119 -28.40 -22.93 12.73
CA VAL A 119 -27.96 -24.32 12.92
C VAL A 119 -26.92 -24.67 11.87
N ASP A 120 -25.65 -24.72 12.27
CA ASP A 120 -24.53 -25.11 11.42
C ASP A 120 -23.46 -25.91 12.21
N PRO A 121 -23.74 -27.19 12.50
CA PRO A 121 -22.79 -28.05 13.20
C PRO A 121 -21.49 -28.31 12.43
N ALA A 122 -21.51 -28.19 11.09
CA ALA A 122 -20.34 -28.41 10.25
C ALA A 122 -19.33 -27.28 10.42
N LEU A 123 -19.77 -26.02 10.30
CA LEU A 123 -18.94 -24.85 10.58
C LEU A 123 -18.35 -24.90 11.98
N LEU A 124 -19.18 -25.18 12.98
CA LEU A 124 -18.74 -25.24 14.38
C LEU A 124 -17.71 -26.34 14.62
N THR A 125 -17.86 -27.50 13.97
CA THR A 125 -16.85 -28.59 14.06
C THR A 125 -15.51 -28.13 13.49
N VAL A 126 -15.51 -27.44 12.35
CA VAL A 126 -14.29 -26.89 11.75
C VAL A 126 -13.68 -25.83 12.65
N ALA A 127 -14.48 -24.90 13.19
CA ALA A 127 -14.03 -23.85 14.10
C ALA A 127 -13.37 -24.41 15.38
N LYS A 128 -13.95 -25.46 15.99
CA LYS A 128 -13.36 -26.10 17.18
C LYS A 128 -12.06 -26.84 16.87
N ASN A 129 -11.95 -27.45 15.69
CA ASN A 129 -10.71 -28.10 15.23
C ASN A 129 -9.61 -27.08 14.92
N ASP A 130 -9.97 -25.97 14.29
CA ASP A 130 -9.07 -24.86 14.00
C ASP A 130 -8.59 -24.19 15.30
N LEU A 131 -9.48 -23.96 16.27
CA LEU A 131 -9.11 -23.48 17.60
C LEU A 131 -8.12 -24.44 18.29
N THR A 132 -8.35 -25.75 18.19
CA THR A 132 -7.41 -26.73 18.76
C THR A 132 -6.06 -26.69 18.05
N THR A 133 -6.05 -26.48 16.73
CA THR A 133 -4.81 -26.35 15.96
C THR A 133 -4.05 -25.09 16.35
N ALA A 134 -4.73 -23.95 16.46
CA ALA A 134 -4.15 -22.67 16.88
C ALA A 134 -3.60 -22.73 18.31
N TYR A 135 -4.33 -23.35 19.23
CA TYR A 135 -3.88 -23.57 20.61
C TYR A 135 -2.58 -24.38 20.65
N ASN A 136 -2.53 -25.49 19.90
CA ASN A 136 -1.36 -26.35 19.84
C ASN A 136 -0.17 -25.67 19.15
N ASP A 137 -0.40 -24.87 18.09
CA ASP A 137 0.62 -24.04 17.45
C ASP A 137 1.23 -23.05 18.45
N ALA A 138 0.40 -22.27 19.14
CA ALA A 138 0.84 -21.31 20.16
C ALA A 138 1.62 -22.00 21.30
N ALA A 139 1.14 -23.15 21.80
CA ALA A 139 1.79 -23.93 22.85
C ALA A 139 3.15 -24.52 22.40
N ALA A 140 3.31 -24.82 21.12
CA ALA A 140 4.51 -25.43 20.56
C ALA A 140 5.61 -24.42 20.17
N ARG A 141 5.31 -23.10 20.16
CA ARG A 141 6.30 -22.07 19.81
C ARG A 141 7.51 -22.12 20.75
N THR A 142 8.70 -21.96 20.18
CA THR A 142 10.00 -22.04 20.87
C THR A 142 11.08 -21.36 20.01
N PRO A 143 12.17 -20.83 20.60
CA PRO A 143 12.39 -20.62 22.04
C PRO A 143 11.56 -19.44 22.58
N ALA A 144 11.20 -19.50 23.86
CA ALA A 144 10.58 -18.36 24.54
C ALA A 144 11.63 -17.25 24.75
N ASP A 145 11.26 -16.01 24.46
CA ASP A 145 12.10 -14.83 24.68
C ASP A 145 12.24 -14.55 26.18
N MET A 146 11.21 -14.86 26.96
CA MET A 146 11.24 -14.73 28.42
C MET A 146 10.39 -15.81 29.12
N VAL A 147 10.94 -16.37 30.19
CA VAL A 147 10.25 -17.33 31.07
C VAL A 147 9.93 -16.65 32.40
N ASP A 148 8.70 -16.82 32.86
CA ASP A 148 8.10 -16.24 34.06
C ASP A 148 8.37 -14.72 34.21
N PRO A 149 7.97 -13.90 33.20
CA PRO A 149 8.11 -12.45 33.29
C PRO A 149 7.42 -11.93 34.56
N GLY A 150 8.09 -11.03 35.28
CA GLY A 150 7.61 -10.51 36.56
C GLY A 150 7.42 -11.58 37.63
N ALA A 151 8.16 -12.69 37.56
CA ALA A 151 7.99 -13.87 38.43
C ALA A 151 6.56 -14.42 38.41
N GLY A 152 5.92 -14.37 37.24
CA GLY A 152 4.54 -14.83 37.04
C GLY A 152 3.48 -13.72 37.10
N ASN A 153 3.83 -12.51 37.56
CA ASN A 153 2.92 -11.36 37.56
C ASN A 153 3.48 -10.21 36.73
N ILE A 154 2.83 -9.90 35.61
CA ILE A 154 3.28 -8.85 34.68
C ILE A 154 2.61 -7.49 34.93
N GLY A 155 1.81 -7.35 35.99
CA GLY A 155 1.24 -6.05 36.37
C GLY A 155 2.34 -4.99 36.55
N GLY A 156 2.19 -3.83 35.91
CA GLY A 156 3.17 -2.75 35.90
C GLY A 156 4.32 -2.92 34.90
N SER A 157 4.36 -4.02 34.15
CA SER A 157 5.38 -4.24 33.11
C SER A 157 5.03 -3.54 31.80
N ASN A 158 6.06 -3.22 31.02
CA ASN A 158 5.92 -2.83 29.62
C ASN A 158 6.64 -3.86 28.75
N LEU A 159 5.89 -4.63 27.96
CA LEU A 159 6.39 -5.76 27.19
C LEU A 159 6.51 -5.40 25.71
N SER A 160 7.68 -5.63 25.14
CA SER A 160 7.92 -5.59 23.70
C SER A 160 7.31 -6.81 23.00
N PRO A 161 7.21 -6.85 21.66
CA PRO A 161 6.76 -8.03 20.93
C PRO A 161 7.64 -9.24 21.25
N GLY A 162 7.03 -10.42 21.36
CA GLY A 162 7.77 -11.63 21.76
C GLY A 162 6.91 -12.80 22.22
N LEU A 163 7.59 -13.93 22.45
CA LEU A 163 7.05 -15.15 23.03
C LEU A 163 7.37 -15.22 24.54
N TYR A 164 6.34 -15.17 25.36
CA TYR A 164 6.44 -15.17 26.82
C TYR A 164 5.87 -16.48 27.38
N LYS A 165 6.64 -17.15 28.24
CA LYS A 165 6.24 -18.41 28.85
C LYS A 165 6.05 -18.26 30.35
N PHE A 166 4.88 -18.64 30.85
CA PHE A 166 4.60 -18.82 32.27
C PHE A 166 4.59 -20.32 32.59
N THR A 167 5.39 -20.75 33.55
CA THR A 167 5.45 -22.15 33.97
C THR A 167 4.25 -22.54 34.87
N SER A 168 3.55 -21.54 35.40
CA SER A 168 2.36 -21.68 36.24
C SER A 168 1.28 -20.66 35.84
N THR A 169 0.59 -20.08 36.82
CA THR A 169 -0.48 -19.10 36.60
C THR A 169 0.12 -17.77 36.18
N ALA A 170 -0.39 -17.18 35.11
CA ALA A 170 -0.05 -15.83 34.69
C ALA A 170 -0.98 -14.84 35.40
N PHE A 171 -0.40 -13.90 36.13
CA PHE A 171 -1.12 -12.84 36.81
C PHE A 171 -0.93 -11.50 36.12
N ILE A 172 -2.01 -10.72 36.04
CA ILE A 172 -1.98 -9.29 35.72
C ILE A 172 -2.69 -8.59 36.87
N THR A 173 -1.96 -8.29 37.94
CA THR A 173 -2.54 -7.76 39.19
C THR A 173 -1.67 -6.66 39.78
N GLY A 174 -2.28 -5.79 40.60
CA GLY A 174 -1.61 -4.68 41.28
C GLY A 174 -1.41 -3.43 40.40
N ALA A 175 -1.16 -3.61 39.10
CA ALA A 175 -1.06 -2.51 38.14
C ALA A 175 -1.38 -2.99 36.71
N ASP A 176 -1.69 -2.04 35.83
CA ASP A 176 -1.90 -2.27 34.41
C ASP A 176 -0.63 -2.80 33.72
N VAL A 177 -0.79 -3.63 32.70
CA VAL A 177 0.32 -4.05 31.83
C VAL A 177 0.23 -3.29 30.50
N THR A 178 1.37 -2.88 29.97
CA THR A 178 1.46 -2.23 28.65
C THR A 178 2.17 -3.14 27.66
N LEU A 179 1.63 -3.26 26.45
CA LEU A 179 2.24 -3.95 25.30
C LEU A 179 2.60 -2.88 24.27
N THR A 180 3.90 -2.69 24.02
CA THR A 180 4.40 -1.63 23.13
C THR A 180 5.07 -2.23 21.91
N GLY A 181 4.52 -1.94 20.72
CA GLY A 181 5.11 -2.33 19.43
C GLY A 181 4.30 -1.78 18.26
N GLY A 182 4.70 -2.09 17.05
CA GLY A 182 4.05 -1.69 15.81
C GLY A 182 2.75 -2.45 15.49
N PRO A 183 2.07 -2.07 14.39
CA PRO A 183 0.76 -2.62 14.02
C PRO A 183 0.79 -4.08 13.57
N ASP A 184 1.95 -4.57 13.13
CA ASP A 184 2.14 -5.94 12.64
C ASP A 184 2.90 -6.82 13.65
N ASP A 185 3.34 -6.23 14.76
CA ASP A 185 4.08 -6.93 15.81
C ASP A 185 3.19 -7.88 16.59
N VAL A 186 3.78 -8.97 17.11
CA VAL A 186 3.05 -10.09 17.70
C VAL A 186 3.51 -10.40 19.12
N TRP A 187 2.53 -10.73 19.98
CA TRP A 187 2.75 -11.26 21.32
C TRP A 187 2.08 -12.62 21.45
N ILE A 188 2.84 -13.61 21.93
CA ILE A 188 2.30 -14.91 22.30
C ILE A 188 2.64 -15.18 23.76
N PHE A 189 1.62 -15.42 24.56
CA PHE A 189 1.73 -15.80 25.97
C PHE A 189 1.35 -17.28 26.11
N GLN A 190 2.32 -18.11 26.48
CA GLN A 190 2.11 -19.52 26.84
C GLN A 190 1.94 -19.63 28.35
N VAL A 191 0.77 -20.02 28.83
CA VAL A 191 0.46 -20.08 30.27
C VAL A 191 0.28 -21.53 30.70
N GLY A 192 1.08 -21.99 31.66
CA GLY A 192 1.07 -23.38 32.14
C GLY A 192 -0.22 -23.79 32.85
N SER A 193 -0.85 -22.87 33.59
CA SER A 193 -2.15 -23.07 34.26
C SER A 193 -3.14 -21.96 33.90
N ASP A 194 -3.53 -21.14 34.88
CA ASP A 194 -4.59 -20.15 34.72
C ASP A 194 -4.05 -18.79 34.28
N LEU A 195 -4.89 -18.00 33.61
CA LEU A 195 -4.70 -16.55 33.45
C LEU A 195 -5.62 -15.82 34.43
N GLN A 196 -5.07 -14.95 35.28
CA GLN A 196 -5.84 -14.17 36.24
C GLN A 196 -5.56 -12.67 36.10
N VAL A 197 -6.61 -11.93 35.74
CA VAL A 197 -6.57 -10.47 35.63
C VAL A 197 -7.31 -9.86 36.82
N GLY A 198 -6.65 -8.95 37.53
CA GLY A 198 -7.20 -8.30 38.71
C GLY A 198 -8.39 -7.37 38.41
N VAL A 199 -9.10 -6.98 39.46
CA VAL A 199 -10.20 -6.01 39.39
C VAL A 199 -9.68 -4.66 38.87
N GLY A 200 -10.36 -4.10 37.86
CA GLY A 200 -10.04 -2.80 37.28
C GLY A 200 -8.75 -2.75 36.46
N ILE A 201 -8.03 -3.87 36.32
CA ILE A 201 -6.74 -3.94 35.63
C ILE A 201 -6.93 -3.89 34.12
N LYS A 202 -6.01 -3.21 33.44
CA LYS A 202 -6.03 -3.03 32.00
C LYS A 202 -4.81 -3.63 31.33
N VAL A 203 -5.04 -4.22 30.15
CA VAL A 203 -4.02 -4.47 29.14
C VAL A 203 -4.03 -3.29 28.19
N VAL A 204 -2.96 -2.49 28.20
CA VAL A 204 -2.83 -1.25 27.43
C VAL A 204 -1.97 -1.51 26.20
N LEU A 205 -2.43 -1.05 25.03
CA LEU A 205 -1.66 -1.13 23.78
C LEU A 205 -1.01 0.21 23.48
N ALA A 206 0.25 0.19 23.07
CA ALA A 206 1.02 1.37 22.69
C ALA A 206 1.86 1.11 21.43
N GLY A 207 2.31 2.19 20.76
CA GLY A 207 3.19 2.11 19.59
C GLY A 207 2.51 1.69 18.26
N GLY A 208 1.21 1.41 18.29
CA GLY A 208 0.46 0.87 17.14
C GLY A 208 0.04 -0.59 17.31
N ALA A 209 0.44 -1.27 18.40
CA ALA A 209 0.07 -2.63 18.72
C ALA A 209 -1.45 -2.86 18.62
N ARG A 210 -1.84 -4.02 18.08
CA ARG A 210 -3.25 -4.37 17.81
C ARG A 210 -3.64 -5.64 18.55
N ALA A 211 -4.85 -5.66 19.13
CA ALA A 211 -5.35 -6.80 19.88
C ALA A 211 -5.37 -8.11 19.08
N LYS A 212 -5.59 -8.06 17.76
CA LYS A 212 -5.59 -9.25 16.90
C LYS A 212 -4.24 -9.98 16.83
N ASN A 213 -3.13 -9.30 17.14
CA ASN A 213 -1.80 -9.90 17.14
C ASN A 213 -1.35 -10.37 18.54
N ILE A 214 -2.26 -10.36 19.51
CA ILE A 214 -1.96 -10.77 20.89
C ILE A 214 -2.70 -12.07 21.19
N PHE A 215 -1.94 -13.12 21.47
CA PHE A 215 -2.46 -14.47 21.66
C PHE A 215 -2.11 -14.99 23.04
N TRP A 216 -3.12 -15.49 23.76
CA TRP A 216 -2.96 -16.10 25.08
C TRP A 216 -3.36 -17.57 24.99
N GLN A 217 -2.38 -18.45 25.00
CA GLN A 217 -2.60 -19.89 25.17
C GLN A 217 -2.62 -20.18 26.67
N VAL A 218 -3.75 -20.68 27.17
CA VAL A 218 -3.98 -20.89 28.61
C VAL A 218 -4.17 -22.38 28.91
N GLY A 219 -3.31 -22.93 29.76
CA GLY A 219 -3.26 -24.35 30.11
C GLY A 219 -4.52 -24.87 30.78
N THR A 220 -5.19 -24.03 31.58
CA THR A 220 -6.46 -24.34 32.23
C THR A 220 -7.51 -23.27 31.94
N SER A 221 -7.79 -22.35 32.87
CA SER A 221 -8.88 -21.38 32.73
C SER A 221 -8.38 -19.93 32.75
N ALA A 222 -9.16 -19.01 32.20
CA ALA A 222 -8.90 -17.58 32.28
C ALA A 222 -9.99 -16.88 33.08
N THR A 223 -9.61 -15.93 33.94
CA THR A 223 -10.54 -15.09 34.70
C THR A 223 -10.18 -13.63 34.52
N LEU A 224 -11.13 -12.85 34.01
CA LEU A 224 -11.07 -11.40 33.94
C LEU A 224 -11.83 -10.81 35.14
N GLY A 225 -11.12 -10.06 35.99
CA GLY A 225 -11.68 -9.41 37.17
C GLY A 225 -12.75 -8.38 36.83
N THR A 226 -13.55 -7.97 37.81
CA THR A 226 -14.59 -6.95 37.58
C THR A 226 -13.99 -5.66 37.06
N SER A 227 -14.67 -5.01 36.11
CA SER A 227 -14.22 -3.75 35.48
C SER A 227 -12.83 -3.79 34.82
N SER A 228 -12.24 -4.96 34.57
CA SER A 228 -10.97 -5.07 33.83
C SER A 228 -11.15 -4.79 32.35
N VAL A 229 -10.13 -4.28 31.66
CA VAL A 229 -10.13 -4.08 30.21
C VAL A 229 -9.02 -4.94 29.59
N PHE A 230 -9.41 -5.97 28.85
CA PHE A 230 -8.47 -6.92 28.26
C PHE A 230 -8.30 -6.71 26.75
N LYS A 231 -7.11 -7.04 26.23
CA LYS A 231 -6.77 -6.96 24.81
C LYS A 231 -6.11 -8.26 24.38
N GLY A 232 -6.64 -8.89 23.33
CA GLY A 232 -6.08 -10.11 22.75
C GLY A 232 -7.04 -11.31 22.71
N SER A 233 -6.63 -12.33 21.98
CA SER A 233 -7.37 -13.59 21.83
C SER A 233 -6.97 -14.57 22.92
N ILE A 234 -7.92 -14.95 23.79
CA ILE A 234 -7.74 -15.98 24.81
C ILE A 234 -8.16 -17.33 24.25
N MET A 235 -7.21 -18.27 24.21
CA MET A 235 -7.41 -19.67 23.85
C MET A 235 -7.18 -20.51 25.11
N ALA A 236 -8.23 -20.82 25.86
CA ALA A 236 -8.15 -21.60 27.09
C ALA A 236 -8.51 -23.08 26.84
N ASP A 237 -7.80 -24.00 27.49
CA ASP A 237 -8.15 -25.42 27.43
C ASP A 237 -9.51 -25.67 28.12
N GLN A 238 -9.68 -25.06 29.30
CA GLN A 238 -10.88 -25.15 30.13
C GLN A 238 -11.73 -23.88 29.97
N SER A 239 -12.08 -23.22 31.09
CA SER A 239 -13.14 -22.20 31.11
C SER A 239 -12.59 -20.79 30.95
N ILE A 240 -13.44 -19.87 30.47
CA ILE A 240 -13.14 -18.43 30.46
C ILE A 240 -14.27 -17.72 31.20
N THR A 241 -13.92 -16.91 32.21
CA THR A 241 -14.88 -16.15 33.00
C THR A 241 -14.59 -14.67 32.90
N MET A 242 -15.56 -13.91 32.39
CA MET A 242 -15.57 -12.46 32.39
C MET A 242 -16.52 -11.98 33.50
N ASN A 243 -15.97 -11.39 34.56
CA ASN A 243 -16.77 -10.89 35.67
C ASN A 243 -17.48 -9.56 35.34
N ALA A 244 -18.37 -9.14 36.23
CA ALA A 244 -19.17 -7.91 36.12
C ALA A 244 -18.39 -6.72 35.54
N SER A 245 -18.92 -6.13 34.48
CA SER A 245 -18.38 -4.92 33.83
C SER A 245 -16.97 -5.04 33.24
N SER A 246 -16.38 -6.24 33.17
CA SER A 246 -15.15 -6.45 32.40
C SER A 246 -15.40 -6.31 30.91
N SER A 247 -14.41 -5.84 30.15
CA SER A 247 -14.48 -5.76 28.69
C SER A 247 -13.27 -6.40 28.03
N ILE A 248 -13.47 -6.88 26.81
CA ILE A 248 -12.40 -7.44 25.98
C ILE A 248 -12.54 -6.94 24.53
N GLU A 249 -11.43 -6.45 23.98
CA GLU A 249 -11.24 -6.37 22.53
C GLU A 249 -10.34 -7.52 22.11
N GLY A 250 -10.92 -8.55 21.51
CA GLY A 250 -10.30 -9.84 21.39
C GLY A 250 -11.30 -10.96 21.22
N ARG A 251 -10.92 -12.14 21.72
CA ARG A 251 -11.71 -13.37 21.59
C ARG A 251 -11.70 -14.16 22.89
N THR A 252 -12.79 -14.84 23.18
CA THR A 252 -12.91 -15.79 24.30
C THR A 252 -13.19 -17.19 23.76
N LEU A 253 -12.11 -17.93 23.52
CA LEU A 253 -12.13 -19.22 22.84
C LEU A 253 -11.81 -20.34 23.84
N ALA A 254 -12.84 -20.93 24.43
CA ALA A 254 -12.73 -22.07 25.34
C ALA A 254 -12.80 -23.38 24.54
N ARG A 255 -11.73 -24.19 24.63
CA ARG A 255 -11.64 -25.46 23.89
C ARG A 255 -12.61 -26.50 24.40
N ILE A 256 -12.64 -26.75 25.70
CA ILE A 256 -13.41 -27.86 26.27
C ILE A 256 -14.58 -27.35 27.13
N ALA A 257 -14.33 -26.36 27.98
CA ALA A 257 -15.31 -25.97 28.99
C ALA A 257 -16.17 -24.76 28.57
N ALA A 258 -16.75 -24.10 29.57
CA ALA A 258 -17.71 -23.02 29.37
C ALA A 258 -17.05 -21.64 29.23
N VAL A 259 -17.75 -20.73 28.55
CA VAL A 259 -17.50 -19.29 28.65
C VAL A 259 -18.62 -18.67 29.49
N THR A 260 -18.24 -17.94 30.55
CA THR A 260 -19.16 -17.16 31.36
C THR A 260 -18.93 -15.68 31.09
N PHE A 261 -19.88 -15.04 30.39
CA PHE A 261 -19.85 -13.63 30.02
C PHE A 261 -20.76 -12.80 30.92
N SER A 262 -20.22 -12.25 32.01
CA SER A 262 -20.93 -11.23 32.81
C SER A 262 -20.31 -9.83 32.61
N GLY A 263 -19.58 -9.62 31.51
CA GLY A 263 -18.86 -8.39 31.21
C GLY A 263 -19.77 -7.26 30.73
N ALA A 264 -19.20 -6.07 30.51
CA ALA A 264 -19.89 -4.99 29.82
C ALA A 264 -19.96 -5.26 28.31
N ASP A 265 -18.80 -5.52 27.68
CA ASP A 265 -18.69 -5.67 26.24
C ASP A 265 -17.62 -6.71 25.84
N CYS A 266 -17.91 -7.49 24.81
CA CYS A 266 -16.96 -8.39 24.14
C CYS A 266 -16.97 -8.05 22.65
N SER A 267 -15.84 -7.66 22.07
CA SER A 267 -15.77 -7.26 20.66
C SER A 267 -14.57 -7.89 19.99
N LEU A 268 -14.74 -8.34 18.74
CA LEU A 268 -13.60 -8.68 17.89
C LEU A 268 -12.66 -7.47 17.73
N PRO A 269 -11.34 -7.72 17.57
CA PRO A 269 -10.42 -6.68 17.18
C PRO A 269 -10.84 -6.02 15.86
N PRO A 270 -10.71 -4.70 15.71
CA PRO A 270 -11.08 -4.02 14.48
C PRO A 270 -10.16 -4.38 13.31
N ASN A 271 -10.77 -4.45 12.14
CA ASN A 271 -10.07 -4.54 10.86
C ASN A 271 -9.64 -3.16 10.41
N VAL A 272 -8.55 -3.09 9.64
CA VAL A 272 -8.11 -1.83 9.06
C VAL A 272 -8.07 -1.89 7.55
N ILE A 273 -8.42 -0.77 6.93
CA ILE A 273 -8.17 -0.54 5.51
C ILE A 273 -7.14 0.56 5.40
N THR A 274 -6.00 0.27 4.78
CA THR A 274 -4.96 1.27 4.52
C THR A 274 -5.15 1.84 3.12
N ALA A 275 -5.53 3.12 3.07
CA ALA A 275 -5.78 3.84 1.84
C ALA A 275 -4.65 4.80 1.49
N SER A 276 -4.15 4.74 0.25
CA SER A 276 -3.11 5.62 -0.26
C SER A 276 -3.42 6.10 -1.67
N ALA A 277 -2.86 7.25 -2.03
CA ALA A 277 -2.97 7.86 -3.35
C ALA A 277 -1.58 8.32 -3.81
N SER A 278 -1.28 8.17 -5.10
CA SER A 278 -0.12 8.82 -5.72
C SER A 278 -0.33 10.34 -5.81
N ALA A 279 0.68 11.07 -6.28
CA ALA A 279 0.51 12.46 -6.69
C ALA A 279 -0.59 12.61 -7.77
N ASN A 280 -1.10 13.83 -7.95
CA ASN A 280 -2.10 14.22 -8.97
C ASN A 280 -3.55 13.73 -8.70
N GLY A 281 -3.85 13.41 -7.46
CA GLY A 281 -5.19 13.09 -7.02
C GLY A 281 -5.25 12.78 -5.53
N SER A 282 -6.42 12.35 -5.08
CA SER A 282 -6.67 12.01 -3.69
C SER A 282 -7.61 10.82 -3.55
N ILE A 283 -7.50 10.14 -2.42
CA ILE A 283 -8.46 9.13 -1.95
C ILE A 283 -9.01 9.57 -0.60
N THR A 284 -10.33 9.47 -0.41
CA THR A 284 -11.01 9.86 0.84
C THR A 284 -11.96 8.76 1.30
N PRO A 285 -11.84 8.28 2.56
CA PRO A 285 -10.79 8.59 3.53
C PRO A 285 -9.38 8.13 3.08
N SER A 286 -8.32 8.75 3.60
CA SER A 286 -6.92 8.35 3.37
C SER A 286 -6.26 7.86 4.66
N GLY A 287 -5.15 7.14 4.54
CA GLY A 287 -4.44 6.55 5.67
C GLY A 287 -5.14 5.31 6.20
N THR A 288 -4.91 4.99 7.47
CA THR A 288 -5.49 3.82 8.12
C THR A 288 -6.90 4.11 8.62
N VAL A 289 -7.89 3.41 8.07
CA VAL A 289 -9.28 3.47 8.49
C VAL A 289 -9.59 2.22 9.32
N SER A 290 -9.94 2.42 10.58
CA SER A 290 -10.35 1.33 11.48
C SER A 290 -11.85 1.10 11.38
N LEU A 291 -12.25 -0.15 11.16
CA LEU A 291 -13.64 -0.56 11.03
C LEU A 291 -13.96 -1.61 12.09
N ALA A 292 -15.19 -1.58 12.61
CA ALA A 292 -15.72 -2.72 13.34
C ALA A 292 -15.74 -3.95 12.41
N TYR A 293 -15.67 -5.13 13.01
CA TYR A 293 -15.82 -6.39 12.28
C TYR A 293 -17.16 -6.42 11.53
N HIS A 294 -17.18 -6.92 10.29
CA HIS A 294 -18.31 -6.82 9.34
C HIS A 294 -18.68 -5.38 8.92
N GLY A 295 -17.81 -4.40 9.19
CA GLY A 295 -18.02 -3.01 8.80
C GLY A 295 -17.98 -2.82 7.28
N ASN A 296 -18.67 -1.79 6.81
CA ASN A 296 -18.64 -1.34 5.41
C ASN A 296 -17.91 0.00 5.32
N GLN A 297 -17.16 0.21 4.24
CA GLN A 297 -16.48 1.49 3.99
C GLN A 297 -16.46 1.82 2.51
N ILE A 298 -16.87 3.05 2.20
CA ILE A 298 -16.74 3.62 0.85
C ILE A 298 -15.52 4.55 0.77
N PHE A 299 -14.78 4.44 -0.31
CA PHE A 299 -13.69 5.33 -0.69
C PHE A 299 -14.07 6.09 -1.95
N THR A 300 -13.85 7.40 -1.93
CA THR A 300 -13.97 8.29 -3.10
C THR A 300 -12.57 8.60 -3.60
N ILE A 301 -12.34 8.37 -4.88
CA ILE A 301 -11.09 8.61 -5.60
C ILE A 301 -11.32 9.80 -6.54
N THR A 302 -10.62 10.90 -6.29
CA THR A 302 -10.79 12.15 -7.02
C THR A 302 -9.48 12.55 -7.68
N PRO A 303 -9.36 12.50 -9.01
CA PRO A 303 -8.20 13.05 -9.70
C PRO A 303 -8.17 14.58 -9.56
N ASP A 304 -6.97 15.14 -9.54
CA ASP A 304 -6.80 16.59 -9.62
C ASP A 304 -7.23 17.10 -11.01
N VAL A 305 -7.42 18.42 -11.13
CA VAL A 305 -7.78 19.05 -12.41
C VAL A 305 -6.72 18.73 -13.47
N ASN A 306 -7.16 18.34 -14.68
CA ASN A 306 -6.32 17.91 -15.81
C ASN A 306 -5.49 16.64 -15.54
N CYS A 307 -5.98 15.79 -14.64
CA CYS A 307 -5.43 14.48 -14.36
C CYS A 307 -6.55 13.44 -14.46
N HIS A 308 -6.16 12.18 -14.60
CA HIS A 308 -7.07 11.05 -14.61
C HIS A 308 -6.58 9.93 -13.68
N VAL A 309 -7.51 9.09 -13.25
CA VAL A 309 -7.19 7.85 -12.54
C VAL A 309 -6.58 6.90 -13.55
N VAL A 310 -5.36 6.44 -13.28
CA VAL A 310 -4.71 5.39 -14.06
C VAL A 310 -5.25 4.04 -13.65
N ASP A 311 -5.26 3.79 -12.33
CA ASP A 311 -5.74 2.54 -11.76
C ASP A 311 -6.03 2.68 -10.26
N VAL A 312 -6.87 1.81 -9.74
CA VAL A 312 -7.05 1.58 -8.30
C VAL A 312 -6.75 0.12 -8.03
N LEU A 313 -5.83 -0.14 -7.09
CA LEU A 313 -5.48 -1.48 -6.63
C LEU A 313 -6.16 -1.75 -5.29
N VAL A 314 -6.83 -2.88 -5.17
CA VAL A 314 -7.33 -3.45 -3.90
C VAL A 314 -6.53 -4.71 -3.61
N ASP A 315 -5.84 -4.75 -2.47
CA ASP A 315 -4.94 -5.84 -2.09
C ASP A 315 -3.93 -6.23 -3.19
N GLY A 316 -3.43 -5.20 -3.87
CA GLY A 316 -2.50 -5.35 -5.00
C GLY A 316 -3.14 -5.77 -6.33
N SER A 317 -4.45 -6.05 -6.35
CA SER A 317 -5.19 -6.43 -7.56
C SER A 317 -5.92 -5.23 -8.15
N SER A 318 -5.78 -4.99 -9.45
CA SER A 318 -6.45 -3.89 -10.15
C SER A 318 -7.97 -4.07 -10.16
N VAL A 319 -8.67 -2.99 -9.78
CA VAL A 319 -10.12 -2.83 -9.97
C VAL A 319 -10.43 -1.82 -11.08
N GLY A 320 -9.40 -1.33 -11.78
CA GLY A 320 -9.50 -0.38 -12.89
C GLY A 320 -9.52 1.08 -12.44
N ALA A 321 -9.65 1.97 -13.43
CA ALA A 321 -9.76 3.42 -13.24
C ALA A 321 -11.15 3.83 -12.72
N VAL A 322 -11.43 3.50 -11.47
CA VAL A 322 -12.69 3.83 -10.79
C VAL A 322 -12.55 5.09 -9.94
N THR A 323 -13.64 5.84 -9.78
CA THR A 323 -13.72 7.02 -8.90
C THR A 323 -14.33 6.72 -7.54
N THR A 324 -14.83 5.51 -7.33
CA THR A 324 -15.36 5.04 -6.04
C THR A 324 -15.11 3.55 -5.87
N HIS A 325 -14.85 3.13 -4.63
CA HIS A 325 -14.80 1.71 -4.27
C HIS A 325 -15.43 1.49 -2.89
N THR A 326 -16.21 0.42 -2.73
CA THR A 326 -16.86 0.09 -1.46
C THR A 326 -16.42 -1.29 -1.01
N PHE A 327 -15.83 -1.34 0.18
CA PHE A 327 -15.67 -2.57 0.93
C PHE A 327 -16.95 -2.84 1.71
N THR A 328 -17.45 -4.07 1.59
CA THR A 328 -18.59 -4.55 2.36
C THR A 328 -18.18 -5.76 3.18
N ASP A 329 -18.76 -5.88 4.36
CA ASP A 329 -18.62 -7.05 5.21
C ASP A 329 -17.14 -7.37 5.51
N VAL A 330 -16.40 -6.36 5.99
CA VAL A 330 -14.95 -6.45 6.15
C VAL A 330 -14.59 -7.35 7.33
N THR A 331 -14.04 -8.52 7.01
CA THR A 331 -13.62 -9.56 7.96
C THR A 331 -12.10 -9.64 8.11
N THR A 332 -11.33 -9.08 7.19
CA THR A 332 -9.86 -9.00 7.25
C THR A 332 -9.37 -7.58 6.99
N ASP A 333 -8.09 -7.33 7.23
CA ASP A 333 -7.47 -6.08 6.77
C ASP A 333 -7.39 -6.03 5.25
N HIS A 334 -7.46 -4.82 4.70
CA HIS A 334 -7.31 -4.58 3.27
C HIS A 334 -6.41 -3.37 2.99
N THR A 335 -5.94 -3.29 1.75
CA THR A 335 -5.25 -2.12 1.22
C THR A 335 -5.98 -1.61 -0.02
N ILE A 336 -6.02 -0.29 -0.18
CA ILE A 336 -6.51 0.35 -1.40
C ILE A 336 -5.54 1.47 -1.82
N THR A 337 -5.06 1.41 -3.06
CA THR A 337 -4.09 2.36 -3.60
C THR A 337 -4.57 2.93 -4.92
N ALA A 338 -4.78 4.24 -4.98
CA ALA A 338 -5.14 4.95 -6.19
C ALA A 338 -3.90 5.55 -6.87
N THR A 339 -3.77 5.33 -8.18
CA THR A 339 -2.70 5.90 -9.01
C THR A 339 -3.29 6.85 -10.03
N PHE A 340 -2.67 8.01 -10.19
CA PHE A 340 -3.10 9.08 -11.07
C PHE A 340 -1.98 9.50 -12.02
N ALA A 341 -2.36 10.02 -13.18
CA ALA A 341 -1.45 10.64 -14.13
C ALA A 341 -2.04 11.97 -14.62
N ILE A 342 -1.15 12.91 -14.93
CA ILE A 342 -1.54 14.13 -15.65
C ILE A 342 -1.99 13.75 -17.06
N ASP A 343 -3.00 14.44 -17.57
CA ASP A 343 -3.45 14.25 -18.95
C ASP A 343 -2.33 14.57 -19.93
N THR A 344 -2.29 13.86 -21.05
CA THR A 344 -1.30 14.06 -22.10
C THR A 344 -1.96 14.30 -23.43
N PHE A 345 -1.30 15.10 -24.28
CA PHE A 345 -1.76 15.45 -25.62
C PHE A 345 -0.71 15.12 -26.66
N THR A 346 -1.18 14.81 -27.85
CA THR A 346 -0.37 14.47 -29.01
C THR A 346 -0.25 15.65 -29.97
N LEU A 347 0.98 16.03 -30.30
CA LEU A 347 1.31 17.06 -31.27
C LEU A 347 1.82 16.38 -32.53
N THR A 348 1.05 16.45 -33.61
CA THR A 348 1.36 15.84 -34.90
C THR A 348 1.71 16.93 -35.91
N TYR A 349 2.95 16.89 -36.38
CA TYR A 349 3.47 17.78 -37.42
C TYR A 349 3.66 16.99 -38.71
N THR A 350 2.98 17.42 -39.77
CA THR A 350 3.04 16.78 -41.08
C THR A 350 3.71 17.72 -42.08
N ALA A 351 4.63 17.21 -42.90
CA ALA A 351 5.12 17.94 -44.06
C ALA A 351 4.15 17.71 -45.23
N GLY A 352 3.70 18.79 -45.87
CA GLY A 352 3.07 18.72 -47.18
C GLY A 352 4.09 18.30 -48.25
N PRO A 353 3.64 18.18 -49.52
CA PRO A 353 4.53 17.91 -50.64
C PRO A 353 5.72 18.87 -50.68
N ASP A 354 6.83 18.39 -51.21
CA ASP A 354 8.03 19.20 -51.48
C ASP A 354 8.70 19.81 -50.23
N GLY A 355 8.50 19.20 -49.06
CA GLY A 355 9.28 19.52 -47.87
C GLY A 355 9.36 18.38 -46.86
N SER A 356 9.95 18.67 -45.70
CA SER A 356 10.13 17.71 -44.60
C SER A 356 9.99 18.41 -43.24
N ILE A 357 9.72 17.63 -42.18
CA ILE A 357 9.76 18.13 -40.80
C ILE A 357 11.09 17.71 -40.15
N VAL A 358 11.82 18.68 -39.62
CA VAL A 358 12.99 18.44 -38.77
C VAL A 358 12.56 18.60 -37.31
N GLY A 359 12.72 17.53 -36.52
CA GLY A 359 12.28 17.44 -35.13
C GLY A 359 11.49 16.15 -34.88
N THR A 360 11.02 15.96 -33.63
CA THR A 360 10.19 14.79 -33.27
C THR A 360 8.73 15.04 -33.67
N SER A 361 8.13 14.08 -34.37
CA SER A 361 6.70 14.05 -34.70
C SER A 361 6.25 12.59 -34.85
N PRO A 362 5.15 12.15 -34.20
CA PRO A 362 4.36 12.90 -33.22
C PRO A 362 5.14 13.11 -31.90
N GLN A 363 4.73 14.11 -31.12
CA GLN A 363 5.20 14.34 -29.74
C GLN A 363 4.07 14.09 -28.75
N THR A 364 4.38 13.58 -27.56
CA THR A 364 3.44 13.48 -26.45
C THR A 364 3.88 14.42 -25.34
N VAL A 365 3.01 15.32 -24.90
CA VAL A 365 3.30 16.32 -23.86
C VAL A 365 2.24 16.27 -22.77
N ASN A 366 2.63 16.58 -21.53
CA ASN A 366 1.67 16.74 -20.44
C ASN A 366 0.78 17.96 -20.67
N HIS A 367 -0.42 17.95 -20.10
CA HIS A 367 -1.32 19.10 -20.10
C HIS A 367 -0.60 20.37 -19.59
N GLY A 368 -0.69 21.45 -20.36
CA GLY A 368 -0.05 22.73 -20.07
C GLY A 368 1.45 22.79 -20.36
N ALA A 369 2.08 21.68 -20.78
CA ALA A 369 3.48 21.68 -21.20
C ALA A 369 3.65 22.20 -22.63
N SER A 370 4.89 22.50 -23.01
CA SER A 370 5.25 22.87 -24.38
C SER A 370 5.84 21.69 -25.13
N GLY A 371 5.56 21.60 -26.43
CA GLY A 371 6.26 20.72 -27.35
C GLY A 371 7.74 21.07 -27.51
N ALA A 372 8.48 20.16 -28.12
CA ALA A 372 9.82 20.43 -28.63
C ALA A 372 9.74 21.17 -29.97
N LEU A 373 10.74 22.01 -30.25
CA LEU A 373 10.86 22.76 -31.50
C LEU A 373 10.83 21.81 -32.72
N VAL A 374 9.99 22.14 -33.71
CA VAL A 374 10.02 21.53 -35.04
C VAL A 374 10.25 22.60 -36.10
N THR A 375 10.85 22.22 -37.22
CA THR A 375 11.08 23.12 -38.36
C THR A 375 10.66 22.47 -39.67
N ALA A 376 9.72 23.10 -40.37
CA ALA A 376 9.37 22.76 -41.73
C ALA A 376 10.50 23.20 -42.68
N THR A 377 11.15 22.23 -43.31
CA THR A 377 12.28 22.47 -44.22
C THR A 377 11.83 22.22 -45.65
N PRO A 378 11.79 23.26 -46.51
CA PRO A 378 11.45 23.06 -47.92
C PRO A 378 12.51 22.21 -48.62
N SER A 379 12.09 21.47 -49.64
CA SER A 379 12.99 20.82 -50.58
C SER A 379 13.69 21.86 -51.46
N ALA A 380 14.67 21.42 -52.25
CA ALA A 380 15.33 22.31 -53.21
C ALA A 380 14.29 23.00 -54.11
N ASN A 381 14.53 24.27 -54.42
CA ASN A 381 13.69 25.12 -55.29
C ASN A 381 12.27 25.38 -54.76
N HIS A 382 12.04 25.21 -53.45
CA HIS A 382 10.77 25.50 -52.79
C HIS A 382 11.01 26.42 -51.59
N HIS A 383 9.97 27.14 -51.18
CA HIS A 383 9.94 27.86 -49.91
C HIS A 383 8.75 27.40 -49.05
N PHE A 384 8.92 27.53 -47.74
CA PHE A 384 7.83 27.35 -46.79
C PHE A 384 6.82 28.49 -46.95
N VAL A 385 5.55 28.16 -47.06
CA VAL A 385 4.45 29.13 -47.21
C VAL A 385 3.81 29.41 -45.84
N LYS A 386 3.25 28.37 -45.22
CA LYS A 386 2.57 28.44 -43.93
C LYS A 386 2.27 27.06 -43.38
N TRP A 387 1.96 26.99 -42.10
CA TRP A 387 1.27 25.85 -41.50
C TRP A 387 -0.24 25.94 -41.78
N SER A 388 -0.96 24.84 -41.60
CA SER A 388 -2.41 24.75 -41.81
C SER A 388 -3.25 25.63 -40.86
N ASP A 389 -2.65 26.11 -39.78
CA ASP A 389 -3.21 27.08 -38.83
C ASP A 389 -2.72 28.52 -39.07
N ASP A 390 -2.29 28.80 -40.31
CA ASP A 390 -1.85 30.12 -40.80
C ASP A 390 -0.57 30.70 -40.16
N VAL A 391 0.15 29.90 -39.37
CA VAL A 391 1.48 30.29 -38.87
C VAL A 391 2.48 30.36 -40.03
N MET A 392 3.05 31.54 -40.28
CA MET A 392 3.98 31.81 -41.38
C MET A 392 5.46 31.56 -41.04
N THR A 393 5.75 31.17 -39.80
CA THR A 393 7.11 30.82 -39.38
C THR A 393 7.35 29.32 -39.56
N ALA A 394 8.37 28.96 -40.32
CA ALA A 394 8.72 27.56 -40.60
C ALA A 394 9.10 26.77 -39.33
N ALA A 395 9.78 27.43 -38.39
CA ALA A 395 10.10 26.88 -37.07
C ALA A 395 8.96 27.21 -36.08
N ARG A 396 8.46 26.20 -35.36
CA ARG A 396 7.41 26.39 -34.34
C ARG A 396 7.62 25.52 -33.10
N THR A 397 7.16 26.05 -31.98
CA THR A 397 7.01 25.35 -30.71
C THR A 397 5.60 25.65 -30.21
N ASP A 398 4.79 24.61 -30.00
CA ASP A 398 3.45 24.78 -29.43
C ASP A 398 3.55 24.75 -27.89
N ALA A 399 3.20 25.85 -27.25
CA ALA A 399 3.31 26.04 -25.81
C ALA A 399 1.95 25.98 -25.12
N ASN A 400 1.93 25.62 -23.82
CA ASN A 400 0.71 25.52 -23.01
C ASN A 400 -0.35 24.61 -23.66
N VAL A 401 0.04 23.41 -24.05
CA VAL A 401 -0.83 22.51 -24.81
C VAL A 401 -1.95 21.99 -23.93
N VAL A 402 -3.20 22.25 -24.32
CA VAL A 402 -4.42 21.81 -23.61
C VAL A 402 -5.33 20.92 -24.45
N ALA A 403 -4.90 20.57 -25.67
CA ALA A 403 -5.59 19.69 -26.59
C ALA A 403 -4.58 19.12 -27.60
N ASP A 404 -4.96 18.04 -28.28
CA ASP A 404 -4.18 17.53 -29.41
C ASP A 404 -4.03 18.59 -30.51
N ILE A 405 -2.84 18.68 -31.08
CA ILE A 405 -2.52 19.61 -32.17
C ILE A 405 -2.12 18.79 -33.39
N ALA A 406 -2.74 19.04 -34.54
CA ALA A 406 -2.36 18.42 -35.80
C ALA A 406 -2.24 19.50 -36.87
N VAL A 407 -1.03 19.77 -37.36
CA VAL A 407 -0.76 20.83 -38.35
C VAL A 407 0.11 20.33 -39.50
N THR A 408 -0.17 20.85 -40.69
CA THR A 408 0.55 20.49 -41.93
C THR A 408 1.29 21.69 -42.50
N ALA A 409 2.59 21.54 -42.78
CA ALA A 409 3.40 22.54 -43.46
C ALA A 409 3.09 22.56 -44.97
N THR A 410 2.84 23.74 -45.52
CA THR A 410 2.64 23.95 -46.96
C THR A 410 3.89 24.57 -47.56
N PHE A 411 4.33 24.03 -48.70
CA PHE A 411 5.46 24.51 -49.47
C PHE A 411 4.99 24.92 -50.86
N ALA A 412 5.68 25.87 -51.48
CA ALA A 412 5.45 26.28 -52.86
C ALA A 412 6.77 26.35 -53.61
N ILE A 413 6.73 26.07 -54.90
CA ILE A 413 7.89 26.23 -55.78
C ILE A 413 8.30 27.70 -55.84
N ASP A 414 9.60 27.94 -55.84
CA ASP A 414 10.14 29.28 -56.03
C ASP A 414 9.81 29.76 -57.45
N THR A 415 9.34 31.00 -57.57
CA THR A 415 9.04 31.61 -58.86
C THR A 415 9.83 32.88 -59.06
N PHE A 416 10.31 33.10 -60.29
CA PHE A 416 11.02 34.28 -60.70
C PHE A 416 10.14 35.13 -61.62
N THR A 417 10.10 36.42 -61.34
CA THR A 417 9.43 37.40 -62.20
C THR A 417 10.47 38.01 -63.13
N LEU A 418 10.37 37.68 -64.42
CA LEU A 418 11.21 38.26 -65.47
C LEU A 418 10.50 39.49 -66.03
N THR A 419 11.13 40.65 -65.86
CA THR A 419 10.67 41.92 -66.43
C THR A 419 11.59 42.28 -67.58
N TYR A 420 11.01 42.38 -68.77
CA TYR A 420 11.74 42.78 -69.96
C TYR A 420 11.44 44.25 -70.26
N THR A 421 12.47 45.06 -70.47
CA THR A 421 12.39 46.45 -70.91
C THR A 421 13.05 46.61 -72.26
N ALA A 422 12.34 47.25 -73.20
CA ALA A 422 12.90 47.56 -74.51
C ALA A 422 13.79 48.81 -74.39
N GLY A 423 14.96 48.77 -75.03
CA GLY A 423 15.80 49.96 -75.19
C GLY A 423 15.22 50.96 -76.18
N PRO A 424 15.87 52.12 -76.37
CA PRO A 424 15.48 53.10 -77.40
C PRO A 424 15.35 52.40 -78.76
N ASP A 425 14.23 52.62 -79.45
CA ASP A 425 13.84 52.04 -80.75
C ASP A 425 13.50 50.53 -80.78
N GLY A 426 13.36 49.87 -79.62
CA GLY A 426 12.93 48.46 -79.52
C GLY A 426 11.45 48.29 -79.14
N SER A 427 10.83 47.19 -79.59
CA SER A 427 9.51 46.73 -79.10
C SER A 427 9.61 45.31 -78.54
N ILE A 428 8.96 45.04 -77.39
CA ILE A 428 8.80 43.67 -76.87
C ILE A 428 7.40 43.17 -77.25
N GLY A 429 7.34 41.97 -77.83
CA GLY A 429 6.09 41.23 -78.06
C GLY A 429 5.91 40.11 -77.04
N GLY A 430 4.71 39.97 -76.47
CA GLY A 430 4.37 38.99 -75.43
C GLY A 430 3.94 39.66 -74.11
N THR A 431 3.57 38.85 -73.11
CA THR A 431 3.21 39.34 -71.76
C THR A 431 4.47 39.61 -70.94
N SER A 432 4.62 40.82 -70.40
CA SER A 432 5.65 41.19 -69.44
C SER A 432 4.97 41.94 -68.29
N PRO A 433 5.23 41.61 -67.01
CA PRO A 433 6.19 40.60 -66.55
C PRO A 433 5.75 39.14 -66.80
N GLN A 434 6.72 38.22 -66.86
CA GLN A 434 6.49 36.76 -66.91
C GLN A 434 6.86 36.12 -65.57
N THR A 435 6.06 35.18 -65.08
CA THR A 435 6.40 34.35 -63.93
C THR A 435 6.88 32.99 -64.43
N VAL A 436 8.10 32.59 -64.05
CA VAL A 436 8.65 31.27 -64.33
C VAL A 436 8.91 30.55 -63.02
N ASN A 437 8.63 29.25 -62.95
CA ASN A 437 9.05 28.42 -61.83
C ASN A 437 10.56 28.17 -61.93
N HIS A 438 11.24 28.03 -60.79
CA HIS A 438 12.65 27.65 -60.73
C HIS A 438 12.90 26.32 -61.47
#